data_AF-A0A357KZ28-F1
#
_entry.id   AF-A0A357KZ28-F1
#
_cell.length_a   1.000
_cell.length_b   1.000
_cell.length_c   1.000
_cell.angle_alpha   90.00
_cell.angle_beta   90.00
_cell.angle_gamma   90.00
#
_symmetry.space_group_name_H-M   'P 1'
#
loop_
_entity.id
_entity.type
_entity.pdbx_description
1 polymer ?
#
loop_
_entity_poly.entity_id
_entity_poly.type
_entity_poly.pdbx_seq_one_letter_code
_entity_poly.pdbx_strand_id
1 'polypeptide(L)' 'MTQDLTILGIESSCDDTAAAVVRTRDGDTRVLSNITLAQFDRHAAYGGVVPEIAARA' A
#
# COMPACT_ATOMS: atom_id res chain seq x y z
N MET A 1 17.92 -6.13 24.98
CA MET A 1 16.85 -7.00 24.46
C MET A 1 16.32 -6.34 23.21
N THR A 2 16.50 -6.93 22.04
CA THR A 2 15.85 -6.41 20.83
C THR A 2 14.49 -7.06 20.69
N GLN A 3 13.45 -6.24 20.59
CA GLN A 3 12.08 -6.70 20.44
C GLN A 3 11.68 -6.71 18.97
N ASP A 4 10.91 -7.71 18.58
CA ASP A 4 10.30 -7.75 17.25
C ASP A 4 9.21 -6.68 17.16
N LEU A 5 9.36 -5.74 16.24
CA LEU A 5 8.34 -4.73 15.94
C LEU A 5 7.50 -5.22 14.77
N THR A 6 6.19 -5.33 14.96
CA THR A 6 5.24 -5.63 13.89
C THR A 6 4.51 -4.34 13.51
N ILE A 7 4.55 -3.97 12.23
CA ILE A 7 4.07 -2.68 11.72
C ILE A 7 3.03 -2.94 10.62
N LEU A 8 1.91 -2.23 10.68
CA LEU A 8 0.92 -2.14 9.61
C LEU A 8 1.20 -0.89 8.78
N GLY A 9 1.55 -1.07 7.50
CA GLY A 9 1.64 -0.01 6.52
C GLY A 9 0.32 0.11 5.74
N ILE A 10 -0.13 1.35 5.53
CA ILE A 10 -1.26 1.69 4.68
C ILE A 10 -0.76 2.68 3.63
N GLU A 11 -1.03 2.41 2.36
CA GLU A 11 -0.64 3.24 1.24
C GLU A 11 -1.86 3.63 0.41
N SER A 12 -2.05 4.93 0.22
CA SER A 12 -3.21 5.53 -0.47
C SER A 12 -2.88 6.88 -1.12
N SER A 13 -1.64 7.08 -1.60
CA SER A 13 -1.20 8.38 -2.13
C SER A 13 -1.66 8.67 -3.55
N CYS A 14 -1.94 7.64 -4.36
CA CYS A 14 -2.27 7.78 -5.78
C CYS A 14 -3.49 6.90 -6.15
N ASP A 15 -3.36 6.03 -7.16
CA ASP A 15 -4.42 5.21 -7.77
C ASP A 15 -4.43 3.75 -7.30
N ASP A 16 -3.61 3.40 -6.33
CA ASP A 16 -3.65 2.11 -5.66
C ASP A 16 -4.00 2.29 -4.19
N THR A 17 -4.65 1.28 -3.61
CA THR A 17 -4.82 1.17 -2.16
C THR A 17 -4.16 -0.11 -1.69
N ALA A 18 -3.21 -0.01 -0.75
CA ALA A 18 -2.48 -1.17 -0.28
C ALA A 18 -2.39 -1.22 1.25
N ALA A 19 -2.29 -2.44 1.77
CA ALA A 19 -2.00 -2.71 3.16
C ALA A 19 -0.94 -3.81 3.26
N ALA A 20 0.07 -3.58 4.10
CA ALA A 20 1.15 -4.52 4.33
C ALA A 20 1.44 -4.69 5.82
N VAL A 21 1.77 -5.91 6.23
CA VAL A 21 2.28 -6.20 7.57
C VAL A 21 3.75 -6.55 7.44
N VAL A 22 4.62 -5.80 8.13
CA VAL A 22 6.06 -6.07 8.18
C VAL A 22 6.49 -6.35 9.61
N ARG A 23 7.52 -7.19 9.77
CA ARG A 23 8.21 -7.42 11.03
C ARG A 23 9.65 -6.98 10.90
N THR A 24 10.12 -6.16 11.84
CA THR A 24 11.52 -5.72 11.89
C THR A 24 12.18 -6.09 13.21
N ARG A 25 13.46 -6.48 13.14
CA ARG A 25 14.29 -6.86 14.28
C ARG A 25 15.75 -6.54 13.94
N ASP A 26 16.42 -5.73 14.76
CA ASP A 26 17.85 -5.41 14.58
C ASP A 26 18.22 -4.91 13.17
N GLY A 27 17.31 -4.18 12.50
CA GLY A 27 17.50 -3.69 11.13
C GLY A 27 17.16 -4.70 10.03
N ASP A 28 16.95 -5.98 10.35
CA ASP A 28 16.36 -6.95 9.43
C ASP A 28 14.85 -6.72 9.34
N THR A 29 14.29 -6.74 8.13
CA THR A 29 12.88 -6.45 7.87
C THR A 29 12.29 -7.49 6.94
N ARG A 30 11.18 -8.10 7.35
CA ARG A 30 10.46 -9.11 6.59
C ARG A 30 9.02 -8.69 6.35
N VAL A 31 8.56 -8.84 5.11
CA VAL A 31 7.14 -8.72 4.75
C VAL A 31 6.42 -10.01 5.16
N LEU A 32 5.38 -9.87 5.97
CA LEU A 32 4.51 -10.97 6.40
C LEU A 32 3.24 -11.09 5.54
N SER A 33 2.71 -9.93 5.12
CA SER A 33 1.56 -9.84 4.21
C SER A 33 1.68 -8.55 3.39
N ASN A 34 1.20 -8.58 2.15
CA ASN A 34 1.10 -7.42 1.28
C ASN A 34 -0.06 -7.64 0.31
N ILE A 35 -1.05 -6.76 0.33
CA ILE A 35 -2.19 -6.77 -0.58
C ILE A 35 -2.33 -5.38 -1.20
N THR A 36 -2.58 -5.36 -2.50
CA THR A 36 -2.77 -4.14 -3.28
C THR A 36 -4.05 -4.27 -4.09
N LEU A 37 -4.86 -3.23 -4.09
CA LEU A 37 -6.03 -3.06 -4.95
C LEU A 37 -5.73 -1.94 -5.95
N ALA A 38 -5.70 -2.28 -7.24
CA ALA A 38 -5.42 -1.33 -8.29
C ALA A 38 -6.69 -0.66 -8.83
N GLN A 39 -6.60 0.64 -9.17
CA GLN A 39 -7.70 1.38 -9.79
C GLN A 39 -7.55 1.56 -11.30
N PHE A 40 -6.52 0.96 -11.90
CA PHE A 40 -6.47 0.46 -13.28
C PHE A 40 -7.58 0.97 -14.21
N ASP A 41 -8.64 0.16 -14.18
CA ASP A 41 -9.79 0.22 -15.07
C ASP A 41 -10.64 1.49 -14.88
N ARG A 42 -10.61 2.11 -13.68
CA ARG A 42 -11.34 3.35 -13.40
C ARG A 42 -10.70 4.56 -14.09
N HIS A 43 -9.40 4.49 -14.38
CA HIS A 43 -8.64 5.56 -15.04
C HIS A 43 -8.46 5.33 -16.55
N ALA A 44 -8.65 4.10 -17.03
CA ALA A 44 -8.37 3.70 -18.41
C ALA A 44 -9.01 4.60 -19.48
N ALA A 45 -10.26 5.03 -19.28
CA ALA A 45 -10.98 5.89 -20.23
C ALA A 45 -10.39 7.30 -20.37
N TYR A 46 -9.58 7.75 -19.41
CA TYR A 46 -9.03 9.10 -19.35
C TYR A 46 -7.57 9.16 -19.83
N GLY A 47 -6.94 8.01 -20.10
CA GLY A 47 -5.54 7.93 -20.53
C GLY A 47 -4.54 8.35 -19.45
N GLY A 48 -4.96 8.42 -18.19
CA GLY A 48 -4.13 8.82 -17.05
C GLY A 48 -4.91 8.87 -15.74
N VAL A 49 -4.19 9.01 -14.62
CA VAL A 49 -4.79 9.09 -13.28
C VAL A 49 -5.64 10.35 -13.17
N VAL A 50 -6.86 10.18 -12.68
CA VAL A 50 -7.81 11.27 -12.41
C VAL A 50 -7.88 11.46 -10.89
N PRO A 51 -7.37 12.59 -10.34
CA PRO A 51 -7.23 12.76 -8.89
C PRO A 51 -8.52 12.55 -8.09
N GLU A 52 -9.66 12.99 -8.61
CA GLU A 52 -10.95 12.84 -7.94
C GLU A 52 -11.44 11.38 -7.88
N ILE A 53 -11.10 10.57 -8.89
CA ILE A 53 -11.42 9.14 -8.90
C ILE A 53 -10.50 8.41 -7.91
N ALA A 54 -9.21 8.76 -7.92
CA ALA A 54 -8.19 8.19 -7.06
C ALA A 54 -8.50 8.39 -5.56
N ALA A 55 -8.90 9.61 -5.18
CA ALA A 55 -9.17 10.00 -3.80
C ALA A 55 -10.46 9.39 -3.20
N ARG A 56 -11.33 8.74 -4.00
CA ARG A 56 -12.64 8.20 -3.57
C ARG A 56 -12.75 6.68 -3.63
N ALA A 57 -11.64 5.99 -3.81
CA ALA A 57 -11.63 4.53 -3.88
C ALA A 57 -11.67 3.87 -2.50
#